data_AF-A0A7T4B3N3-F1
#
_entry.id   AF-A0A7T4B3N3-F1
#
_cell.length_a   1.000
_cell.length_b   1.000
_cell.length_c   1.000
_cell.angle_alpha   90.00
_cell.angle_beta   90.00
_cell.angle_gamma   90.00
#
_symmetry.space_group_name_H-M   'P 1'
#
loop_
_entity.id
_entity.type
_entity.pdbx_description
1 polymer ?
#
loop_
_entity_poly.entity_id
_entity_poly.type
_entity_poly.pdbx_seq_one_letter_code
_entity_poly.pdbx_strand_id
1 'polypeptide(L)'
;MNLPTAHPNALARRLTTAAIGLQLLGAILLQLYLVSAGPLAALTREAFSRPDMVASTVVNIVVGCILVGLTTWGATQRWLRRHNAGDVDRPGRMVAVLLAVWLVLFVLISTGLALLHHGFYTLIFRHKEWVDQAFGYYGVRRMLLMALPPKLCAILLTILGSWLAVRIAAWSVTPVAATQAPFMQRRHAAWIAALTLLLWQLHVALVVGLYFMNDAGSAGMLEHAIGYWIVPALLLALAAWVCLRSLPQALGTAGMGRAIGHGTFAFWLTQVLGIGLALLVLWTMTWSQLMRTAASYTTSVVSVLIYSVLLALSCYLGARLFYRRRTPPEIASA
;
A
#
# COMPACT_ATOMS: atom_id res chain seq x y z
N MET A 1 -4.14 35.78 -23.45
CA MET A 1 -3.03 35.25 -22.62
C MET A 1 -3.65 34.45 -21.48
N ASN A 2 -3.55 33.13 -21.50
CA ASN A 2 -4.09 32.29 -20.42
C ASN A 2 -3.10 32.31 -19.25
N LEU A 3 -3.57 32.73 -18.07
CA LEU A 3 -2.80 32.73 -16.83
C LEU A 3 -2.23 31.33 -16.55
N PRO A 4 -1.01 31.23 -15.98
CA PRO A 4 -0.47 29.95 -15.54
C PRO A 4 -1.45 29.29 -14.57
N THR A 5 -1.75 28.01 -14.77
CA THR A 5 -2.62 27.26 -13.85
C THR A 5 -1.99 27.28 -12.46
N ALA A 6 -2.67 27.92 -11.50
CA ALA A 6 -2.19 28.13 -10.12
C ALA A 6 -1.83 26.83 -9.37
N HIS A 7 -2.19 25.66 -9.93
CA HIS A 7 -1.96 24.34 -9.34
C HIS A 7 -1.49 23.32 -10.40
N PRO A 8 -0.17 23.10 -10.57
CA PRO A 8 0.39 22.23 -11.61
C PRO A 8 -0.01 20.75 -11.47
N ASN A 9 -0.66 20.35 -10.36
CA ASN A 9 -1.09 18.98 -10.09
C ASN A 9 -2.61 18.86 -9.88
N ALA A 10 -3.41 19.85 -10.28
CA ALA A 10 -4.86 19.86 -10.04
C ALA A 10 -5.56 18.67 -10.71
N LEU A 11 -5.24 18.38 -11.97
CA LEU A 11 -5.84 17.25 -12.71
C LEU A 11 -5.52 15.91 -12.05
N ALA A 12 -4.23 15.67 -11.76
CA ALA A 12 -3.80 14.45 -11.09
C ALA A 12 -4.50 14.27 -9.73
N ARG A 13 -4.66 15.35 -8.96
CA ARG A 13 -5.41 15.33 -7.70
C ARG A 13 -6.87 14.95 -7.90
N ARG A 14 -7.57 15.59 -8.84
CA ARG A 14 -8.99 15.33 -9.15
C ARG A 14 -9.25 13.89 -9.58
N LEU A 15 -8.45 13.36 -10.50
CA LEU A 15 -8.57 11.98 -10.97
C LEU A 15 -8.28 10.97 -9.84
N THR A 16 -7.25 11.25 -9.05
CA THR A 16 -6.89 10.41 -7.89
C THR A 16 -8.00 10.40 -6.85
N THR A 17 -8.57 11.55 -6.51
CA THR A 17 -9.70 11.62 -5.55
C THR A 17 -10.95 10.92 -6.07
N ALA A 18 -11.25 11.03 -7.37
CA ALA A 18 -12.38 10.35 -7.99
C ALA A 18 -12.20 8.82 -7.97
N ALA A 19 -11.01 8.32 -8.33
CA ALA A 19 -10.70 6.89 -8.30
C ALA A 19 -10.74 6.32 -6.88
N ILE A 20 -10.17 7.04 -5.90
CA ILE A 20 -10.24 6.64 -4.48
C ILE A 20 -11.69 6.63 -3.99
N GLY A 21 -12.47 7.67 -4.31
CA GLY A 21 -13.88 7.75 -3.92
C GLY A 21 -14.70 6.59 -4.47
N LEU A 22 -14.50 6.25 -5.75
CA LEU A 22 -15.17 5.11 -6.36
C LEU A 22 -14.69 3.76 -5.79
N GLN A 23 -13.40 3.60 -5.51
CA GLN A 23 -12.87 2.40 -4.84
C GLN A 23 -13.47 2.22 -3.45
N LEU A 24 -13.54 3.31 -2.67
CA LEU A 24 -14.11 3.29 -1.32
C LEU A 24 -15.61 2.97 -1.37
N LEU A 25 -16.36 3.64 -2.24
CA LEU A 25 -17.79 3.39 -2.42
C LEU A 25 -18.05 1.95 -2.86
N GLY A 26 -17.34 1.48 -3.89
CA GLY A 26 -17.49 0.12 -4.40
C GLY A 26 -17.16 -0.95 -3.34
N ALA A 27 -16.10 -0.73 -2.55
CA ALA A 27 -15.76 -1.63 -1.46
C ALA A 27 -16.81 -1.63 -0.34
N ILE A 28 -17.32 -0.46 0.07
CA ILE A 28 -18.38 -0.36 1.08
C ILE A 28 -19.66 -1.05 0.59
N LEU A 29 -20.08 -0.78 -0.65
CA LEU A 29 -21.28 -1.40 -1.24
C LEU A 29 -21.13 -2.92 -1.33
N LEU A 30 -19.95 -3.42 -1.71
CA LEU A 30 -19.68 -4.84 -1.76
C LEU A 30 -19.79 -5.47 -0.36
N GLN A 31 -19.19 -4.86 0.66
CA GLN A 31 -19.28 -5.36 2.04
C GLN A 31 -20.71 -5.31 2.56
N LEU A 32 -21.43 -4.22 2.30
CA LEU A 32 -22.83 -4.07 2.68
C LEU A 32 -23.68 -5.18 2.04
N TYR A 33 -23.52 -5.42 0.74
CA TYR A 33 -24.20 -6.50 0.02
C TYR A 33 -23.91 -7.87 0.65
N LEU A 34 -22.63 -8.19 0.90
CA LEU A 34 -22.23 -9.47 1.50
C LEU A 34 -22.85 -9.67 2.89
N VAL A 35 -22.96 -8.62 3.70
CA VAL A 35 -23.51 -8.66 5.05
C VAL A 35 -25.05 -8.70 5.05
N SER A 36 -25.71 -8.01 4.13
CA SER A 36 -27.17 -7.82 4.18
C SER A 36 -27.97 -8.75 3.27
N ALA A 37 -27.49 -9.00 2.04
CA ALA A 37 -28.29 -9.60 0.97
C ALA A 37 -27.58 -10.74 0.22
N GLY A 38 -26.32 -11.02 0.56
CA GLY A 38 -25.55 -12.09 -0.06
C GLY A 38 -26.07 -13.49 0.27
N PRO A 39 -25.76 -14.50 -0.55
CA PRO A 39 -26.17 -15.89 -0.32
C PRO A 39 -25.62 -16.48 0.99
N LEU A 40 -24.55 -15.90 1.53
CA LEU A 40 -23.91 -16.28 2.79
C LEU A 40 -24.03 -15.18 3.85
N ALA A 41 -25.06 -14.32 3.78
CA ALA A 41 -25.21 -13.15 4.65
C ALA A 41 -25.27 -13.50 6.16
N ALA A 42 -25.86 -14.64 6.53
CA ALA A 42 -25.89 -15.09 7.92
C ALA A 42 -24.47 -15.40 8.45
N LEU A 43 -23.70 -16.22 7.71
CA LEU A 43 -22.32 -16.55 8.05
C LEU A 43 -21.40 -15.32 8.03
N THR A 44 -21.66 -14.41 7.09
CA THR A 44 -20.90 -13.16 6.99
C THR A 44 -21.18 -12.26 8.19
N ARG A 45 -22.44 -12.10 8.62
CA ARG A 45 -22.78 -11.36 9.85
C ARG A 45 -22.13 -11.97 11.09
N GLU A 46 -22.11 -13.29 11.18
CA GLU A 46 -21.44 -13.99 12.26
C GLU A 46 -19.92 -13.73 12.25
N ALA A 47 -19.28 -13.76 11.07
CA ALA A 47 -17.86 -13.41 10.95
C ALA A 47 -17.59 -11.95 11.35
N PHE A 48 -18.42 -11.00 10.89
CA PHE A 48 -18.30 -9.57 11.23
C PHE A 48 -18.68 -9.24 12.68
N SER A 49 -19.27 -10.17 13.44
CA SER A 49 -19.42 -10.03 14.89
C SER A 49 -18.07 -10.07 15.61
N ARG A 50 -17.04 -10.63 14.95
CA ARG A 50 -15.69 -10.70 15.50
C ARG A 50 -14.91 -9.42 15.18
N PRO A 51 -14.24 -8.79 16.18
CA PRO A 51 -13.58 -7.49 16.01
C PRO A 51 -12.41 -7.51 15.02
N ASP A 52 -11.72 -8.63 14.90
CA ASP A 52 -10.64 -8.90 13.96
C ASP A 52 -11.08 -8.80 12.50
N MET A 53 -12.25 -9.36 12.18
CA MET A 53 -12.79 -9.35 10.82
C MET A 53 -13.17 -7.92 10.39
N VAL A 54 -13.74 -7.14 11.30
CA VAL A 54 -14.05 -5.72 11.05
C VAL A 54 -12.75 -4.93 10.82
N ALA A 55 -11.79 -5.04 11.73
CA ALA A 55 -10.54 -4.27 11.68
C ALA A 55 -9.73 -4.58 10.41
N SER A 56 -9.58 -5.86 10.07
CA SER A 56 -8.86 -6.31 8.88
C SER A 56 -9.58 -5.95 7.57
N THR A 57 -10.91 -5.92 7.55
CA THR A 57 -11.69 -5.46 6.39
C THR A 57 -11.44 -3.98 6.11
N VAL A 58 -11.49 -3.14 7.14
CA VAL A 58 -11.19 -1.69 7.02
C VAL A 58 -9.77 -1.49 6.48
N VAL A 59 -8.79 -2.23 6.99
CA VAL A 59 -7.41 -2.15 6.49
C VAL A 59 -7.31 -2.57 5.03
N ASN A 60 -7.98 -3.64 4.60
CA ASN A 60 -8.00 -4.04 3.19
C ASN A 60 -8.57 -2.95 2.28
N ILE A 61 -9.63 -2.25 2.71
CA ILE A 61 -10.22 -1.13 1.96
C ILE A 61 -9.21 0.03 1.86
N VAL A 62 -8.58 0.40 2.97
CA VAL A 62 -7.57 1.47 3.03
C VAL A 62 -6.40 1.16 2.11
N VAL A 63 -5.87 -0.07 2.18
CA VAL A 63 -4.79 -0.56 1.31
C VAL A 63 -5.17 -0.46 -0.16
N GLY A 64 -6.38 -0.88 -0.54
CA GLY A 64 -6.90 -0.74 -1.90
C GLY A 64 -6.95 0.72 -2.34
N CYS A 65 -7.43 1.63 -1.48
CA CYS A 65 -7.48 3.06 -1.76
C CYS A 65 -6.08 3.67 -1.96
N ILE A 66 -5.11 3.31 -1.11
CA ILE A 66 -3.72 3.78 -1.26
C ILE A 66 -3.14 3.30 -2.60
N LEU A 67 -3.35 2.04 -2.95
CA LEU A 67 -2.83 1.45 -4.18
C LEU A 67 -3.42 2.11 -5.43
N VAL A 68 -4.75 2.23 -5.49
CA VAL A 68 -5.46 2.93 -6.58
C VAL A 68 -5.04 4.39 -6.64
N GLY A 69 -4.89 5.04 -5.48
CA GLY A 69 -4.48 6.44 -5.40
C GLY A 69 -3.08 6.68 -5.96
N LEU A 70 -2.09 5.91 -5.50
CA LEU A 70 -0.71 6.02 -5.97
C LEU A 70 -0.59 5.70 -7.47
N THR A 71 -1.26 4.65 -7.93
CA THR A 71 -1.21 4.24 -9.34
C THR A 71 -1.88 5.25 -10.26
N THR A 72 -3.05 5.76 -9.89
CA THR A 72 -3.78 6.80 -10.65
C THR A 72 -2.99 8.09 -10.72
N TRP A 73 -2.47 8.56 -9.58
CA TRP A 73 -1.61 9.74 -9.52
C TRP A 73 -0.38 9.58 -10.42
N GLY A 74 0.33 8.46 -10.30
CA GLY A 74 1.54 8.18 -11.04
C GLY A 74 1.33 8.03 -12.54
N ALA A 75 0.27 7.32 -12.94
CA ALA A 75 -0.10 7.15 -14.35
C ALA A 75 -0.45 8.49 -14.99
N THR A 76 -1.22 9.34 -14.29
CA THR A 76 -1.60 10.67 -14.78
C THR A 76 -0.38 11.57 -14.91
N GLN A 77 0.46 11.65 -13.87
CA GLN A 77 1.68 12.46 -13.88
C GLN A 77 2.65 12.03 -14.99
N ARG A 78 2.81 10.72 -15.20
CA ARG A 78 3.66 10.19 -16.26
C ARG A 78 3.10 10.51 -17.65
N TRP A 79 1.78 10.44 -17.83
CA TRP A 79 1.13 10.79 -19.09
C TRP A 79 1.30 12.28 -19.41
N LEU A 80 1.04 13.16 -18.44
CA LEU A 80 1.21 14.61 -18.58
C LEU A 80 2.65 14.99 -18.96
N ARG A 81 3.64 14.43 -18.26
CA ARG A 81 5.06 14.67 -18.57
C ARG A 81 5.45 14.21 -19.96
N ARG A 82 4.94 13.06 -20.42
CA ARG A 82 5.24 12.54 -21.77
C ARG A 82 4.73 13.44 -22.88
N HIS A 83 3.67 14.21 -22.63
CA HIS A 83 3.06 15.11 -23.62
C HIS A 83 3.37 16.58 -23.33
N ASN A 84 4.29 16.89 -22.41
CA ASN A 84 4.60 18.26 -21.97
C ASN A 84 3.33 19.08 -21.62
N ALA A 85 2.35 18.41 -21.03
CA ALA A 85 1.05 18.96 -20.73
C ALA A 85 0.92 19.28 -19.23
N GLY A 86 0.26 20.39 -18.91
CA GLY A 86 -0.12 20.75 -17.54
C GLY A 86 -1.57 20.43 -17.22
N ASP A 87 -2.41 20.30 -18.26
CA ASP A 87 -3.83 19.97 -18.14
C ASP A 87 -4.32 19.30 -19.44
N VAL A 88 -5.64 19.05 -19.51
CA VAL A 88 -6.35 18.51 -20.67
C VAL A 88 -7.48 19.44 -21.10
N ASP A 89 -7.91 19.33 -22.35
CA ASP A 89 -8.98 20.14 -22.93
C ASP A 89 -10.33 19.96 -22.22
N ARG A 90 -10.66 18.73 -21.81
CA ARG A 90 -11.94 18.36 -21.20
C ARG A 90 -11.73 17.52 -19.92
N PRO A 91 -11.32 18.14 -18.81
CA PRO A 91 -10.98 17.40 -17.58
C PRO A 91 -12.19 16.65 -16.99
N GLY A 92 -13.41 17.20 -17.12
CA GLY A 92 -14.63 16.53 -16.68
C GLY A 92 -14.93 15.24 -17.45
N ARG A 93 -14.66 15.23 -18.77
CA ARG A 93 -14.81 14.02 -19.60
C ARG A 93 -13.84 12.94 -19.19
N MET A 94 -12.57 13.31 -18.94
CA MET A 94 -11.56 12.36 -18.47
C MET A 94 -11.95 11.72 -17.14
N VAL A 95 -12.48 12.51 -16.19
CA VAL A 95 -12.98 11.98 -14.90
C VAL A 95 -14.15 11.03 -15.11
N ALA A 96 -15.14 11.39 -15.94
CA ALA A 96 -16.30 10.54 -16.20
C ALA A 96 -15.90 9.19 -16.85
N VAL A 97 -15.02 9.23 -17.86
CA VAL A 97 -14.52 8.01 -18.51
C VAL A 97 -13.69 7.17 -17.54
N LEU A 98 -12.85 7.80 -16.70
CA LEU A 98 -12.10 7.10 -15.66
C LEU A 98 -13.03 6.36 -14.71
N LEU A 99 -14.08 7.01 -14.21
CA LEU A 99 -15.06 6.41 -13.31
C LEU A 99 -15.80 5.24 -13.96
N ALA A 100 -16.27 5.42 -15.20
CA ALA A 100 -16.97 4.36 -15.93
C ALA A 100 -16.08 3.13 -16.15
N VAL A 101 -14.84 3.33 -16.63
CA VAL A 101 -13.89 2.25 -16.88
C VAL A 101 -13.46 1.59 -15.56
N TRP A 102 -13.21 2.38 -14.52
CA TRP A 102 -12.83 1.84 -13.22
C TRP A 102 -13.96 1.02 -12.59
N LEU A 103 -15.22 1.43 -12.74
CA LEU A 103 -16.36 0.65 -12.27
C LEU A 103 -16.41 -0.73 -12.93
N VAL A 104 -16.26 -0.80 -14.26
CA VAL A 104 -16.22 -2.07 -15.01
C VAL A 104 -15.04 -2.92 -14.57
N LEU A 105 -13.84 -2.33 -14.47
CA LEU A 105 -12.64 -3.05 -14.05
C LEU A 105 -12.72 -3.49 -12.59
N PHE A 106 -13.33 -2.72 -11.71
CA PHE A 106 -13.54 -3.08 -10.31
C PHE A 106 -14.39 -4.35 -10.20
N VAL A 107 -15.49 -4.43 -10.96
CA VAL A 107 -16.32 -5.64 -11.03
C VAL A 107 -15.51 -6.80 -11.60
N LEU A 108 -14.83 -6.60 -12.73
CA LEU A 108 -14.02 -7.66 -13.37
C LEU A 108 -12.92 -8.20 -12.46
N ILE A 109 -12.18 -7.31 -11.79
CA ILE A 109 -11.10 -7.66 -10.87
C ILE A 109 -11.66 -8.36 -9.64
N SER A 110 -12.78 -7.88 -9.09
CA SER A 110 -13.42 -8.50 -7.92
C SER A 110 -13.89 -9.93 -8.24
N THR A 111 -14.57 -10.12 -9.38
CA THR A 111 -14.99 -11.45 -9.85
C THR A 111 -13.80 -12.34 -10.17
N GLY A 112 -12.80 -11.82 -10.89
CA GLY A 112 -11.57 -12.55 -11.22
C GLY A 112 -10.81 -12.98 -9.98
N LEU A 113 -10.74 -12.13 -8.95
CA LEU A 113 -10.12 -12.48 -7.67
C LEU A 113 -10.94 -13.51 -6.92
N ALA A 114 -12.27 -13.43 -6.91
CA ALA A 114 -13.11 -14.46 -6.29
C ALA A 114 -12.89 -15.83 -6.95
N LEU A 115 -12.87 -15.88 -8.28
CA LEU A 115 -12.59 -17.10 -9.04
C LEU A 115 -11.17 -17.60 -8.82
N LEU A 116 -10.18 -16.71 -8.74
CA LEU A 116 -8.79 -17.06 -8.44
C LEU A 116 -8.66 -17.67 -7.05
N HIS A 117 -9.27 -17.05 -6.03
CA HIS A 117 -9.27 -17.60 -4.67
C HIS A 117 -9.95 -18.97 -4.65
N HIS A 118 -11.13 -19.10 -5.26
CA HIS A 118 -11.83 -20.37 -5.34
C HIS A 118 -10.97 -21.46 -6.02
N GLY A 119 -10.46 -21.20 -7.23
CA GLY A 119 -9.63 -22.13 -7.97
C GLY A 119 -8.34 -22.49 -7.23
N PHE A 120 -7.73 -21.53 -6.53
CA PHE A 120 -6.53 -21.77 -5.72
C PHE A 120 -6.82 -22.65 -4.50
N TYR A 121 -7.92 -22.40 -3.78
CA TYR A 121 -8.37 -23.27 -2.69
C TYR A 121 -8.67 -24.69 -3.19
N THR A 122 -9.37 -24.83 -4.32
CA THR A 122 -9.65 -26.13 -4.93
C THR A 122 -8.37 -26.86 -5.33
N LEU A 123 -7.38 -26.16 -5.89
CA LEU A 123 -6.09 -26.74 -6.26
C LEU A 123 -5.34 -27.27 -5.04
N ILE A 124 -5.30 -26.50 -3.95
CA ILE A 124 -4.67 -26.91 -2.69
C ILE A 124 -5.39 -28.12 -2.09
N PHE A 125 -6.72 -28.11 -2.08
CA PHE A 125 -7.50 -29.23 -1.54
C PHE A 125 -7.33 -30.50 -2.38
N ARG A 126 -7.33 -30.37 -3.71
CA ARG A 126 -7.17 -31.51 -4.64
C ARG A 126 -5.78 -32.13 -4.58
N HIS A 127 -4.74 -31.34 -4.32
CA HIS A 127 -3.36 -31.82 -4.19
C HIS A 127 -2.88 -31.81 -2.74
N LYS A 128 -3.80 -32.05 -1.79
CA LYS A 128 -3.52 -31.94 -0.37
C LYS A 128 -2.28 -32.74 0.06
N GLU A 129 -2.15 -33.99 -0.37
CA GLU A 129 -1.01 -34.85 -0.01
C GLU A 129 0.34 -34.26 -0.43
N TRP A 130 0.42 -33.74 -1.65
CA TRP A 130 1.62 -33.07 -2.15
C TRP A 130 1.91 -31.78 -1.38
N VAL A 131 0.87 -30.97 -1.11
CA VAL A 131 1.01 -29.73 -0.32
C VAL A 131 1.48 -30.03 1.10
N ASP A 132 0.92 -31.06 1.72
CA ASP A 132 1.24 -31.49 3.08
C ASP A 132 2.69 -32.01 3.16
N GLN A 133 3.16 -32.73 2.15
CA GLN A 133 4.55 -33.19 2.05
C GLN A 133 5.55 -32.04 1.82
N ALA A 134 5.24 -31.11 0.92
CA ALA A 134 6.16 -30.03 0.54
C ALA A 134 6.20 -28.87 1.55
N PHE A 135 5.06 -28.55 2.18
CA PHE A 135 4.90 -27.36 3.03
C PHE A 135 4.53 -27.68 4.48
N GLY A 136 4.33 -28.95 4.81
CA GLY A 136 3.92 -29.42 6.13
C GLY A 136 2.40 -29.39 6.31
N TYR A 137 1.91 -30.22 7.24
CA TYR A 137 0.48 -30.34 7.54
C TYR A 137 -0.08 -29.09 8.24
N TYR A 138 0.70 -28.49 9.16
CA TYR A 138 0.40 -27.22 9.83
C TYR A 138 1.63 -26.30 9.81
N GLY A 139 1.40 -24.97 9.85
CA GLY A 139 2.44 -23.98 10.11
C GLY A 139 2.56 -22.85 9.07
N VAL A 140 3.51 -21.94 9.35
CA VAL A 140 3.75 -20.70 8.60
C VAL A 140 3.90 -20.92 7.10
N ARG A 141 4.57 -22.00 6.67
CA ARG A 141 4.87 -22.27 5.25
C ARG A 141 3.60 -22.51 4.42
N ARG A 142 2.70 -23.38 4.92
CA ARG A 142 1.41 -23.65 4.28
C ARG A 142 0.52 -22.41 4.24
N MET A 143 0.54 -21.62 5.30
CA MET A 143 -0.24 -20.38 5.39
C MET A 143 0.29 -19.30 4.43
N LEU A 144 1.62 -19.15 4.30
CA LEU A 144 2.22 -18.28 3.28
C LEU A 144 1.86 -18.75 1.86
N LEU A 145 1.85 -20.05 1.60
CA LEU A 145 1.39 -20.59 0.31
C LEU A 145 -0.08 -20.24 0.04
N MET A 146 -0.94 -20.33 1.05
CA MET A 146 -2.36 -20.02 0.93
C MET A 146 -2.64 -18.52 0.72
N ALA A 147 -1.87 -17.65 1.36
CA ALA A 147 -2.15 -16.21 1.38
C ALA A 147 -1.37 -15.40 0.34
N LEU A 148 -0.09 -15.72 0.10
CA LEU A 148 0.81 -14.86 -0.66
C LEU A 148 0.49 -14.80 -2.16
N PRO A 149 0.30 -15.93 -2.89
CA PRO A 149 0.01 -15.88 -4.32
C PRO A 149 -1.27 -15.09 -4.66
N PRO A 150 -2.45 -15.35 -4.05
CA PRO A 150 -3.65 -14.58 -4.39
C PRO A 150 -3.51 -13.11 -3.99
N LYS A 151 -2.76 -12.79 -2.92
CA LYS A 151 -2.49 -11.40 -2.52
C LYS A 151 -1.63 -10.67 -3.55
N LEU A 152 -0.57 -11.31 -4.06
CA LEU A 152 0.28 -10.73 -5.10
C LEU A 152 -0.51 -10.51 -6.40
N CYS A 153 -1.34 -11.48 -6.81
CA CYS A 153 -2.24 -11.33 -7.95
C CYS A 153 -3.20 -10.16 -7.75
N ALA A 154 -3.79 -10.00 -6.56
CA ALA A 154 -4.68 -8.88 -6.25
C ALA A 154 -3.98 -7.53 -6.36
N ILE A 155 -2.77 -7.39 -5.84
CA ILE A 155 -1.96 -6.17 -5.96
C ILE A 155 -1.69 -5.86 -7.44
N LEU A 156 -1.22 -6.85 -8.21
CA LEU A 156 -0.89 -6.68 -9.63
C LEU A 156 -2.11 -6.31 -10.47
N LEU A 157 -3.23 -7.00 -10.29
CA LEU A 157 -4.48 -6.72 -11.00
C LEU A 157 -5.01 -5.32 -10.66
N THR A 158 -4.92 -4.91 -9.40
CA THR A 158 -5.35 -3.56 -8.98
C THR A 158 -4.46 -2.48 -9.60
N ILE A 159 -3.14 -2.68 -9.64
CA ILE A 159 -2.20 -1.77 -10.29
C ILE A 159 -2.50 -1.69 -11.79
N LEU A 160 -2.63 -2.84 -12.46
CA LEU A 160 -2.88 -2.93 -13.89
C LEU A 160 -4.22 -2.29 -14.26
N GLY A 161 -5.27 -2.59 -13.51
CA GLY A 161 -6.60 -2.02 -13.72
C GLY A 161 -6.60 -0.50 -13.55
N SER A 162 -5.98 0.02 -12.50
CA SER A 162 -5.94 1.46 -12.23
C SER A 162 -5.15 2.18 -13.31
N TRP A 163 -4.02 1.60 -13.72
CA TRP A 163 -3.21 2.11 -14.82
C TRP A 163 -3.97 2.11 -16.16
N LEU A 164 -4.67 1.02 -16.47
CA LEU A 164 -5.46 0.88 -17.69
C LEU A 164 -6.63 1.87 -17.72
N ALA A 165 -7.30 2.07 -16.59
CA ALA A 165 -8.38 3.04 -16.45
C ALA A 165 -7.92 4.45 -16.78
N VAL A 166 -6.76 4.88 -16.25
CA VAL A 166 -6.16 6.17 -16.59
C VAL A 166 -5.77 6.24 -18.06
N ARG A 167 -5.23 5.15 -18.63
CA ARG A 167 -4.81 5.12 -20.02
C ARG A 167 -5.98 5.27 -20.99
N ILE A 168 -7.08 4.56 -20.74
CA ILE A 168 -8.32 4.65 -21.53
C ILE A 168 -8.96 6.03 -21.35
N ALA A 169 -9.03 6.54 -20.12
CA ALA A 169 -9.53 7.89 -19.87
C ALA A 169 -8.71 8.95 -20.63
N ALA A 170 -7.39 8.81 -20.68
CA ALA A 170 -6.52 9.71 -21.40
C ALA A 170 -6.69 9.66 -22.93
N TRP A 171 -7.23 8.57 -23.51
CA TRP A 171 -7.57 8.52 -24.94
C TRP A 171 -8.80 9.38 -25.30
N SER A 172 -9.60 9.77 -24.31
CA SER A 172 -10.83 10.55 -24.54
C SER A 172 -10.62 12.07 -24.60
N VAL A 173 -9.38 12.53 -24.39
CA VAL A 173 -9.01 13.95 -24.23
C VAL A 173 -7.72 14.28 -24.96
N THR A 174 -7.49 15.56 -25.20
CA THR A 174 -6.26 16.07 -25.81
C THR A 174 -5.41 16.83 -24.78
N PRO A 175 -4.07 16.69 -24.82
CA PRO A 175 -3.19 17.40 -23.90
C PRO A 175 -3.19 18.90 -24.19
N VAL A 176 -3.28 19.72 -23.14
CA VAL A 176 -3.12 21.18 -23.23
C VAL A 176 -1.67 21.52 -22.89
N ALA A 177 -0.98 22.14 -23.85
CA ALA A 177 0.42 22.53 -23.71
C ALA A 177 0.60 23.44 -22.48
N ALA A 178 1.59 23.12 -21.65
CA ALA A 178 1.97 23.96 -20.53
C ALA A 178 3.33 24.61 -20.79
N THR A 179 3.53 25.80 -20.22
CA THR A 179 4.83 26.46 -20.16
C THR A 179 5.86 25.65 -19.37
N GLN A 180 5.41 24.80 -18.43
CA GLN A 180 6.24 23.84 -17.70
C GLN A 180 5.49 22.54 -17.42
N ALA A 181 6.16 21.40 -17.64
CA ALA A 181 5.64 20.09 -17.29
C ALA A 181 5.54 19.92 -15.75
N PRO A 182 4.56 19.17 -15.23
CA PRO A 182 4.37 19.00 -13.79
C PRO A 182 5.57 18.29 -13.15
N PHE A 183 6.23 18.97 -12.22
CA PHE A 183 7.40 18.45 -11.50
C PHE A 183 7.04 17.86 -10.13
N MET A 184 7.83 16.88 -9.68
CA MET A 184 7.64 16.27 -8.38
C MET A 184 8.19 17.19 -7.29
N GLN A 185 7.35 17.62 -6.36
CA GLN A 185 7.80 18.37 -5.18
C GLN A 185 8.30 17.43 -4.09
N ARG A 186 9.20 17.93 -3.24
CA ARG A 186 9.72 17.23 -2.04
C ARG A 186 8.62 16.62 -1.19
N ARG A 187 7.55 17.38 -0.94
CA ARG A 187 6.38 16.91 -0.16
C ARG A 187 5.69 15.72 -0.82
N HIS A 188 5.50 15.74 -2.14
CA HIS A 188 4.89 14.61 -2.86
C HIS A 188 5.78 13.36 -2.80
N ALA A 189 7.09 13.50 -2.98
CA ALA A 189 8.02 12.37 -2.88
C ALA A 189 8.03 11.75 -1.47
N ALA A 190 8.01 12.58 -0.42
CA ALA A 190 7.93 12.11 0.97
C ALA A 190 6.64 11.32 1.23
N TRP A 191 5.49 11.86 0.81
CA TRP A 191 4.20 11.18 0.99
C TRP A 191 4.09 9.91 0.16
N ILE A 192 4.58 9.89 -1.09
CA ILE A 192 4.60 8.66 -1.89
C ILE A 192 5.47 7.60 -1.23
N ALA A 193 6.66 7.95 -0.72
CA ALA A 193 7.52 7.01 -0.01
C ALA A 193 6.85 6.47 1.26
N ALA A 194 6.26 7.35 2.09
CA ALA A 194 5.57 6.98 3.32
C ALA A 194 4.33 6.11 3.05
N LEU A 195 3.51 6.46 2.05
CA LEU A 195 2.35 5.65 1.64
C LEU A 195 2.78 4.30 1.06
N THR A 196 3.86 4.24 0.28
CA THR A 196 4.40 2.97 -0.23
C THR A 196 4.86 2.07 0.92
N LEU A 197 5.52 2.65 1.92
CA LEU A 197 5.96 1.93 3.10
C LEU A 197 4.76 1.42 3.92
N LEU A 198 3.76 2.27 4.15
CA LEU A 198 2.53 1.90 4.85
C LEU A 198 1.80 0.79 4.09
N LEU A 199 1.74 0.87 2.76
CA LEU A 199 1.13 -0.16 1.92
C LEU A 199 1.77 -1.53 2.17
N TRP A 200 3.10 -1.60 2.18
CA TRP A 200 3.82 -2.83 2.52
C TRP A 200 3.55 -3.29 3.95
N GLN A 201 3.59 -2.38 4.91
CA GLN A 201 3.34 -2.68 6.32
C GLN A 201 1.95 -3.26 6.53
N LEU A 202 0.91 -2.66 5.95
CA LEU A 202 -0.46 -3.15 6.07
C LEU A 202 -0.65 -4.49 5.36
N HIS A 203 -0.04 -4.69 4.19
CA HIS A 203 -0.09 -5.98 3.51
C HIS A 203 0.57 -7.11 4.32
N VAL A 204 1.75 -6.87 4.86
CA VAL A 204 2.44 -7.85 5.70
C VAL A 204 1.70 -8.07 7.01
N ALA A 205 1.18 -7.01 7.64
CA ALA A 205 0.38 -7.11 8.87
C ALA A 205 -0.94 -7.89 8.65
N LEU A 206 -1.58 -7.75 7.49
CA LEU A 206 -2.75 -8.57 7.15
C LEU A 206 -2.38 -10.04 6.99
N VAL A 207 -1.31 -10.35 6.25
CA VAL A 207 -0.86 -11.75 6.07
C VAL A 207 -0.45 -12.32 7.42
N VAL A 208 0.51 -11.71 8.12
CA VAL A 208 1.02 -12.20 9.40
C VAL A 208 -0.04 -12.18 10.50
N GLY A 209 -0.95 -11.21 10.50
CA GLY A 209 -2.08 -11.15 11.43
C GLY A 209 -3.02 -12.35 11.28
N LEU A 210 -3.34 -12.76 10.05
CA LEU A 210 -4.11 -13.99 9.78
C LEU A 210 -3.44 -15.25 10.36
N TYR A 211 -2.11 -15.27 10.48
CA TYR A 211 -1.39 -16.38 11.11
C TYR A 211 -1.60 -16.37 12.63
N PHE A 212 -1.25 -15.25 13.27
CA PHE A 212 -1.30 -15.15 14.72
C PHE A 212 -2.72 -15.11 15.27
N MET A 213 -3.73 -14.75 14.49
CA MET A 213 -5.14 -14.81 14.91
C MET A 213 -5.62 -16.23 15.22
N ASN A 214 -5.01 -17.27 14.62
CA ASN A 214 -5.32 -18.65 14.99
C ASN A 214 -4.75 -19.03 16.37
N ASP A 215 -3.75 -18.30 16.86
CA ASP A 215 -3.04 -18.59 18.11
C ASP A 215 -3.33 -17.57 19.23
N ALA A 216 -3.84 -16.38 18.89
CA ALA A 216 -4.12 -15.29 19.82
C ALA A 216 -5.58 -15.31 20.29
N GLY A 217 -5.79 -15.70 21.56
CA GLY A 217 -7.11 -15.65 22.20
C GLY A 217 -7.68 -14.23 22.35
N SER A 218 -9.01 -14.14 22.19
CA SER A 218 -9.96 -13.05 22.53
C SER A 218 -9.41 -11.61 22.72
N ALA A 219 -8.67 -11.07 21.76
CA ALA A 219 -8.39 -9.64 21.73
C ALA A 219 -9.68 -8.87 21.38
N GLY A 220 -10.01 -7.84 22.15
CA GLY A 220 -11.18 -6.99 21.93
C GLY A 220 -11.00 -6.03 20.75
N MET A 221 -12.02 -5.20 20.51
CA MET A 221 -11.98 -4.23 19.42
C MET A 221 -10.88 -3.17 19.60
N LEU A 222 -10.55 -2.82 20.85
CA LEU A 222 -9.56 -1.80 21.16
C LEU A 222 -8.14 -2.25 20.75
N GLU A 223 -7.76 -3.48 21.09
CA GLU A 223 -6.46 -4.04 20.74
C GLU A 223 -6.29 -4.13 19.21
N HIS A 224 -7.35 -4.55 18.53
CA HIS A 224 -7.38 -4.57 17.06
C HIS A 224 -7.28 -3.16 16.46
N ALA A 225 -8.00 -2.17 17.02
CA ALA A 225 -7.91 -0.78 16.58
C ALA A 225 -6.50 -0.20 16.79
N ILE A 226 -5.84 -0.53 17.91
CA ILE A 226 -4.46 -0.12 18.18
C ILE A 226 -3.53 -0.71 17.12
N GLY A 227 -3.58 -2.03 16.91
CA GLY A 227 -2.66 -2.74 16.02
C GLY A 227 -2.88 -2.43 14.53
N TYR A 228 -4.13 -2.33 14.10
CA TYR A 228 -4.47 -2.16 12.68
C TYR A 228 -4.66 -0.71 12.23
N TRP A 229 -4.98 0.22 13.15
CA TRP A 229 -5.29 1.61 12.78
C TRP A 229 -4.35 2.62 13.42
N ILE A 230 -4.23 2.63 14.75
CA ILE A 230 -3.48 3.68 15.47
C ILE A 230 -1.98 3.55 15.19
N VAL A 231 -1.39 2.37 15.41
CA VAL A 231 0.04 2.15 15.19
C VAL A 231 0.43 2.42 13.73
N PRO A 232 -0.29 1.90 12.72
CA PRO A 232 0.01 2.23 11.33
C PRO A 232 -0.12 3.72 10.99
N ALA A 233 -1.09 4.44 11.56
CA ALA A 233 -1.22 5.89 11.38
C ALA A 233 -0.03 6.66 11.98
N LEU A 234 0.42 6.29 13.17
CA LEU A 234 1.60 6.87 13.81
C LEU A 234 2.87 6.59 12.99
N LEU A 235 3.04 5.36 12.51
CA LEU A 235 4.17 4.98 11.66
C LEU A 235 4.14 5.73 10.31
N LEU A 236 2.96 5.95 9.72
CA LEU A 236 2.82 6.78 8.53
C LEU A 236 3.25 8.23 8.79
N ALA A 237 2.79 8.83 9.89
CA ALA A 237 3.12 10.20 10.26
C ALA A 237 4.63 10.35 10.48
N LEU A 238 5.24 9.41 11.21
CA LEU A 238 6.68 9.36 11.42
C LEU A 238 7.43 9.19 10.10
N ALA A 239 7.07 8.21 9.27
CA ALA A 239 7.70 7.98 7.97
C ALA A 239 7.60 9.20 7.06
N ALA A 240 6.43 9.84 6.97
CA ALA A 240 6.22 11.04 6.18
C ALA A 240 7.09 12.19 6.68
N TRP A 241 7.18 12.39 7.99
CA TRP A 241 8.01 13.43 8.61
C TRP A 241 9.51 13.18 8.39
N VAL A 242 10.00 11.96 8.64
CA VAL A 242 11.43 11.61 8.45
C VAL A 242 11.81 11.67 6.97
N CYS A 243 10.99 11.12 6.07
CA CYS A 243 11.20 11.22 4.63
C CYS A 243 11.24 12.69 4.20
N LEU A 244 10.28 13.51 4.66
CA LEU A 244 10.26 14.93 4.35
C LEU A 244 11.57 15.58 4.81
N ARG A 245 11.98 15.42 6.06
CA ARG A 245 13.23 16.01 6.60
C ARG A 245 14.49 15.53 5.90
N SER A 246 14.54 14.27 5.47
CA SER A 246 15.73 13.66 4.88
C SER A 246 15.92 13.95 3.38
N LEU A 247 14.85 14.30 2.66
CA LEU A 247 14.93 14.59 1.23
C LEU A 247 15.63 15.93 0.93
N PRO A 248 16.37 16.05 -0.19
CA PRO A 248 16.91 17.33 -0.63
C PRO A 248 15.79 18.30 -1.06
N GLN A 249 16.07 19.61 -0.99
CA GLN A 249 15.13 20.66 -1.41
C GLN A 249 14.81 20.58 -2.91
N ALA A 250 15.83 20.38 -3.74
CA ALA A 250 15.67 20.15 -5.18
C ALA A 250 15.76 18.65 -5.48
N LEU A 251 14.67 18.09 -6.02
CA LEU A 251 14.60 16.69 -6.40
C LEU A 251 15.12 16.43 -7.84
N GLY A 252 15.34 17.48 -8.63
CA GLY A 252 15.76 17.39 -10.03
C GLY A 252 14.79 16.54 -10.87
N THR A 253 15.32 15.64 -11.68
CA THR A 253 14.55 14.71 -12.52
C THR A 253 13.96 13.52 -11.76
N ALA A 254 13.99 13.51 -10.42
CA ALA A 254 13.46 12.40 -9.65
C ALA A 254 11.95 12.19 -9.92
N GLY A 255 11.64 11.07 -10.55
CA GLY A 255 10.27 10.63 -10.81
C GLY A 255 9.65 9.86 -9.64
N MET A 256 8.36 9.56 -9.77
CA MET A 256 7.61 8.78 -8.78
C MET A 256 8.23 7.41 -8.47
N GLY A 257 8.88 6.77 -9.45
CA GLY A 257 9.56 5.49 -9.25
C GLY A 257 10.65 5.55 -8.17
N ARG A 258 11.37 6.67 -8.04
CA ARG A 258 12.38 6.84 -6.96
C ARG A 258 11.73 6.95 -5.58
N ALA A 259 10.54 7.58 -5.48
CA ALA A 259 9.79 7.66 -4.23
C ALA A 259 9.20 6.31 -3.82
N ILE A 260 8.67 5.54 -4.78
CA ILE A 260 8.21 4.16 -4.54
C ILE A 260 9.39 3.27 -4.12
N GLY A 261 10.53 3.38 -4.83
CA GLY A 261 11.76 2.66 -4.49
C GLY A 261 12.26 3.02 -3.09
N HIS A 262 12.26 4.30 -2.72
CA HIS A 262 12.62 4.77 -1.38
C HIS A 262 11.71 4.16 -0.31
N GLY A 263 10.39 4.25 -0.46
CA GLY A 263 9.45 3.66 0.50
C GLY A 263 9.58 2.14 0.63
N THR A 264 9.74 1.45 -0.50
CA THR A 264 9.93 0.00 -0.56
C THR A 264 11.24 -0.43 0.10
N PHE A 265 12.34 0.25 -0.20
CA PHE A 265 13.64 0.00 0.43
C PHE A 265 13.58 0.26 1.94
N ALA A 266 13.00 1.38 2.35
CA ALA A 266 12.90 1.73 3.76
C ALA A 266 12.09 0.69 4.54
N PHE A 267 10.99 0.18 3.96
CA PHE A 267 10.22 -0.92 4.53
C PHE A 267 11.08 -2.17 4.72
N TRP A 268 11.65 -2.71 3.63
CA TRP A 268 12.37 -3.99 3.68
C TRP A 268 13.63 -3.93 4.55
N LEU A 269 14.35 -2.81 4.53
CA LEU A 269 15.49 -2.62 5.42
C LEU A 269 15.07 -2.62 6.89
N THR A 270 13.94 -1.97 7.22
CA THR A 270 13.38 -2.00 8.58
C THR A 270 13.03 -3.43 9.00
N GLN A 271 12.42 -4.23 8.10
CA GLN A 271 12.10 -5.63 8.39
C GLN A 271 13.36 -6.48 8.62
N VAL A 272 14.38 -6.35 7.75
CA VAL A 272 15.64 -7.10 7.89
C VAL A 272 16.33 -6.77 9.22
N LEU A 273 16.44 -5.48 9.56
CA LEU A 273 17.04 -5.04 10.82
C LEU A 273 16.23 -5.50 12.04
N GLY A 274 14.89 -5.41 11.97
CA GLY A 274 13.99 -5.84 13.04
C GLY A 274 14.06 -7.34 13.29
N ILE A 275 14.04 -8.16 12.23
CA ILE A 275 14.22 -9.61 12.31
C ILE A 275 15.60 -9.95 12.87
N GLY A 276 16.66 -9.29 12.40
CA GLY A 276 18.01 -9.46 12.93
C GLY A 276 18.09 -9.19 14.44
N LEU A 277 17.46 -8.12 14.91
CA LEU A 277 17.39 -7.82 16.34
C LEU A 277 16.59 -8.87 17.12
N ALA A 278 15.45 -9.31 16.58
CA ALA A 278 14.65 -10.36 17.21
C ALA A 278 15.43 -11.68 17.35
N LEU A 279 16.22 -12.07 16.34
CA LEU A 279 17.09 -13.25 16.41
C LEU A 279 18.17 -13.11 17.48
N LEU A 280 18.79 -11.93 17.61
CA LEU A 280 19.76 -11.67 18.67
C LEU A 280 19.12 -11.77 20.07
N VAL A 281 17.89 -11.27 20.25
CA VAL A 281 17.15 -11.42 21.51
C VAL A 281 16.87 -12.89 21.82
N LEU A 282 16.42 -13.66 20.83
CA LEU A 282 16.16 -15.09 20.97
C LEU A 282 17.42 -15.90 21.32
N TRP A 283 18.59 -15.48 20.84
CA TRP A 283 19.87 -16.13 21.16
C TRP A 283 20.45 -15.74 22.52
N THR A 284 20.05 -14.59 23.07
CA THR A 284 20.63 -14.04 24.30
C THR A 284 19.77 -14.25 25.54
N MET A 285 18.46 -14.47 25.37
CA MET A 285 17.53 -14.71 26.48
C MET A 285 17.18 -16.19 26.65
N THR A 286 17.05 -16.62 27.90
CA THR A 286 16.44 -17.94 28.20
C THR A 286 14.93 -17.90 27.97
N TRP A 287 14.30 -19.07 27.75
CA TRP A 287 12.85 -19.17 27.53
C TRP A 287 12.03 -18.49 28.63
N SER A 288 12.43 -18.63 29.89
CA SER A 288 11.72 -18.00 31.02
C SER A 288 11.83 -16.47 31.01
N GLN A 289 12.97 -15.92 30.60
CA GLN A 289 13.16 -14.48 30.42
C GLN A 289 12.34 -13.96 29.25
N LEU A 290 12.31 -14.70 28.13
CA LEU A 290 11.52 -14.36 26.95
C LEU A 290 10.03 -14.30 27.27
N MET A 291 9.48 -15.32 27.93
CA MET A 291 8.05 -15.38 28.30
C MET A 291 7.66 -14.25 29.27
N ARG A 292 8.49 -13.96 30.28
CA ARG A 292 8.24 -12.83 31.19
C ARG A 292 8.26 -11.50 30.46
N THR A 293 9.19 -11.33 29.52
CA THR A 293 9.32 -10.10 28.74
C THR A 293 8.12 -9.95 27.80
N ALA A 294 7.74 -11.01 27.08
CA ALA A 294 6.61 -11.02 26.16
C ALA A 294 5.26 -10.70 26.85
N ALA A 295 5.09 -11.11 28.11
CA ALA A 295 3.87 -10.83 28.88
C ALA A 295 3.77 -9.36 29.38
N SER A 296 4.83 -8.55 29.24
CA SER A 296 4.82 -7.17 29.73
C SER A 296 4.35 -6.17 28.67
N TYR A 297 3.45 -5.26 29.04
CA TYR A 297 3.04 -4.13 28.18
C TYR A 297 4.22 -3.24 27.76
N THR A 298 5.23 -3.13 28.62
CA THR A 298 6.47 -2.41 28.35
C THR A 298 7.16 -2.94 27.09
N THR A 299 7.14 -4.25 26.85
CA THR A 299 7.75 -4.86 25.66
C THR A 299 7.07 -4.42 24.37
N SER A 300 5.74 -4.31 24.35
CA SER A 300 5.02 -3.81 23.17
C SER A 300 5.40 -2.36 22.86
N VAL A 301 5.45 -1.51 23.88
CA VAL A 301 5.85 -0.09 23.74
C VAL A 301 7.30 0.02 23.25
N VAL A 302 8.23 -0.70 23.90
CA VAL A 302 9.64 -0.73 23.51
C VAL A 302 9.82 -1.26 22.09
N SER A 303 9.08 -2.30 21.70
CA SER A 303 9.11 -2.84 20.34
C SER A 303 8.67 -1.81 19.29
N VAL A 304 7.60 -1.05 19.57
CA VAL A 304 7.16 0.05 18.69
C VAL A 304 8.20 1.16 18.60
N LEU A 305 8.86 1.51 19.72
CA LEU A 305 9.92 2.52 19.73
C LEU A 305 11.15 2.06 18.93
N ILE A 306 11.62 0.83 19.14
CA ILE A 306 12.71 0.23 18.38
C ILE A 306 12.37 0.22 16.88
N TYR A 307 11.18 -0.27 16.53
CA TYR A 307 10.71 -0.28 15.15
C TYR A 307 10.69 1.12 14.54
N SER A 308 10.24 2.12 15.30
CA SER A 308 10.21 3.53 14.88
C SER A 308 11.61 4.09 14.60
N VAL A 309 12.61 3.74 15.41
CA VAL A 309 14.01 4.13 15.19
C VAL A 309 14.58 3.46 13.93
N LEU A 310 14.36 2.15 13.77
CA LEU A 310 14.79 1.40 12.59
C LEU A 310 14.14 1.95 11.30
N LEU A 311 12.86 2.30 11.38
CA LEU A 311 12.11 2.93 10.31
C LEU A 311 12.70 4.30 9.94
N ALA A 312 12.96 5.15 10.93
CA ALA A 312 13.55 6.46 10.71
C ALA A 312 14.94 6.37 10.05
N LEU A 313 15.79 5.46 10.54
CA LEU A 313 17.10 5.17 9.96
C LEU A 313 16.97 4.69 8.52
N SER A 314 16.05 3.78 8.24
CA SER A 314 15.84 3.23 6.91
C SER A 314 15.31 4.28 5.92
N CYS A 315 14.40 5.15 6.37
CA CYS A 315 13.95 6.32 5.60
C CYS A 315 15.10 7.29 5.29
N TYR A 316 15.99 7.53 6.25
CA TYR A 316 17.16 8.37 6.05
C TYR A 316 18.17 7.77 5.05
N LEU A 317 18.51 6.50 5.20
CA LEU A 317 19.39 5.77 4.28
C LEU A 317 18.79 5.70 2.87
N GLY A 318 17.49 5.46 2.77
CA GLY A 318 16.77 5.50 1.50
C GLY A 318 16.83 6.88 0.85
N ALA A 319 16.71 7.98 1.61
CA ALA A 319 16.85 9.32 1.05
C ALA A 319 18.26 9.54 0.46
N ARG A 320 19.32 9.08 1.13
CA ARG A 320 20.70 9.14 0.63
C ARG A 320 20.92 8.30 -0.63
N LEU A 321 20.39 7.08 -0.64
CA LEU A 321 20.52 6.15 -1.77
C LEU A 321 19.76 6.66 -3.00
N PHE A 322 18.50 7.06 -2.82
CA PHE A 322 17.61 7.39 -3.92
C PHE A 322 17.62 8.86 -4.32
N TYR A 323 18.24 9.78 -3.57
CA TYR A 323 18.22 11.22 -3.90
C TYR A 323 19.59 11.90 -3.77
N ARG A 324 20.67 11.13 -3.91
CA ARG A 324 22.05 11.65 -3.92
C ARG A 324 22.17 12.87 -4.85
N ARG A 325 22.72 13.97 -4.32
CA ARG A 325 23.00 15.18 -5.11
C ARG A 325 23.95 14.77 -6.24
N ARG A 326 23.51 14.86 -7.50
CA ARG A 326 24.46 15.01 -8.59
C ARG A 326 25.02 16.42 -8.42
N THR A 327 26.27 16.53 -8.02
CA THR A 327 27.05 17.74 -8.28
C THR A 327 26.90 18.02 -9.78
N PRO A 328 26.58 19.26 -10.19
CA PRO A 328 26.68 19.61 -11.61
C PRO A 328 28.10 19.25 -12.06
N PRO A 329 28.30 18.75 -13.30
CA PRO A 329 29.64 18.61 -13.82
C PRO A 329 30.34 19.94 -13.64
N GLU A 330 31.48 19.91 -12.98
CA GLU A 330 32.41 21.02 -12.92
C GLU A 330 32.61 21.42 -14.38
N ILE A 331 32.12 22.61 -14.74
CA ILE A 331 32.39 23.18 -16.04
C ILE A 331 33.91 23.26 -16.07
N ALA A 332 34.53 22.38 -16.86
CA ALA A 332 35.94 22.47 -17.13
C ALA A 332 36.17 23.84 -17.76
N SER A 333 36.63 24.79 -16.94
CA SER A 333 37.14 26.06 -17.40
C SER A 333 38.55 25.82 -17.90
N ALA A 334 38.70 25.60 -19.21
CA ALA A 334 39.85 25.97 -20.04
C ALA A 334 39.54 25.62 -21.49
#